data_AF-A0A2M7WEG5-F1
#
_entry.id   AF-A0A2M7WEG5-F1
#
_cell.length_a   1.000
_cell.length_b   1.000
_cell.length_c   1.000
_cell.angle_alpha   90.00
_cell.angle_beta   90.00
_cell.angle_gamma   90.00
#
_symmetry.space_group_name_H-M   'P 1'
#
loop_
_entity.id
_entity.type
_entity.pdbx_description
1 polymer ?
#
loop_
_entity_poly.entity_id
_entity_poly.type
_entity_poly.pdbx_seq_one_letter_code
_entity_poly.pdbx_strand_id
1 'polypeptide(L)'
;MLRQMPHIVSCPWEKSDRLLEVARGAGLVVCAWGNHGAFMGRSGHVVEMLRSEHLELHALIVNGSGEPGHPLYLAKSRTPQNF
;
A
#
# COMPACT_ATOMS: atom_id res chain seq x y z
N MET A 1 -2.77 -33.99 -9.77
CA MET A 1 -1.55 -33.51 -9.08
C MET A 1 -0.52 -33.20 -10.15
N LEU A 2 -0.52 -31.97 -10.69
CA LEU A 2 0.37 -31.57 -11.77
C LEU A 2 1.25 -30.40 -11.32
N ARG A 3 2.51 -30.53 -11.71
CA ARG A 3 3.69 -29.84 -11.19
C ARG A 3 3.70 -28.36 -11.53
N GLN A 4 4.14 -27.58 -10.54
CA GLN A 4 4.53 -26.19 -10.62
C GLN A 4 5.61 -26.00 -11.71
N MET A 5 5.36 -25.09 -12.65
CA MET A 5 6.35 -24.60 -13.62
C MET A 5 6.95 -23.28 -13.11
N PRO A 6 8.26 -23.03 -13.27
CA PRO A 6 8.88 -21.77 -12.86
C PRO A 6 8.65 -20.71 -13.95
N HIS A 7 7.87 -19.68 -13.63
CA HIS A 7 7.73 -18.52 -14.51
C HIS A 7 8.81 -17.48 -14.18
N ILE A 8 9.62 -17.15 -15.18
CA ILE A 8 10.57 -16.05 -15.19
C ILE A 8 9.81 -14.73 -15.42
N VAL A 9 10.22 -13.72 -14.65
CA VAL A 9 9.53 -12.49 -14.24
C VAL A 9 9.37 -11.44 -15.35
N SER A 10 8.20 -10.78 -15.44
CA SER A 10 8.09 -9.43 -16.05
C SER A 10 6.79 -8.67 -15.69
N CYS A 11 6.74 -8.01 -14.52
CA CYS A 11 6.00 -6.76 -14.33
C CYS A 11 6.27 -6.16 -12.94
N PRO A 12 6.44 -4.84 -12.77
CA PRO A 12 6.55 -4.22 -11.45
C PRO A 12 5.33 -4.49 -10.55
N TRP A 13 4.20 -4.89 -11.14
CA TRP A 13 2.87 -5.02 -10.51
C TRP A 13 2.61 -6.36 -9.80
N GLU A 14 3.43 -7.39 -9.99
CA GLU A 14 3.17 -8.76 -9.50
C GLU A 14 3.10 -8.86 -7.95
N LYS A 15 3.64 -7.89 -7.21
CA LYS A 15 3.49 -7.79 -5.75
C LYS A 15 2.23 -7.07 -5.28
N SER A 16 1.47 -6.45 -6.18
CA SER A 16 0.27 -5.68 -5.85
C SER A 16 -0.93 -6.59 -5.52
N ASP A 17 -1.03 -7.76 -6.15
CA ASP A 17 -2.15 -8.70 -5.94
C ASP A 17 -2.24 -9.18 -4.48
N ARG A 18 -1.09 -9.40 -3.85
CA ARG A 18 -1.03 -9.79 -2.42
C ARG A 18 -1.42 -8.65 -1.48
N LEU A 19 -1.18 -7.39 -1.88
CA LEU A 19 -1.64 -6.25 -1.08
C LEU A 19 -3.16 -6.20 -1.10
N LEU A 20 -3.77 -6.40 -2.27
CA LEU A 20 -5.21 -6.37 -2.42
C LEU A 20 -5.89 -7.54 -1.69
N GLU A 21 -5.33 -8.75 -1.80
CA GLU A 21 -5.81 -9.93 -1.08
C GLU A 21 -5.87 -9.69 0.44
N VAL A 22 -4.79 -9.17 1.02
CA VAL A 22 -4.73 -8.89 2.46
C VAL A 22 -5.64 -7.71 2.83
N ALA A 23 -5.69 -6.66 2.01
CA ALA A 23 -6.47 -5.47 2.30
C ALA A 23 -7.98 -5.73 2.30
N ARG A 24 -8.48 -6.63 1.44
CA ARG A 24 -9.91 -7.03 1.42
C ARG A 24 -10.37 -7.68 2.72
N GLY A 25 -9.46 -8.37 3.43
CA GLY A 25 -9.75 -9.00 4.72
C GLY A 25 -9.44 -8.12 5.93
N ALA A 26 -8.87 -6.92 5.73
CA ALA A 26 -8.44 -6.05 6.82
C ALA A 26 -9.60 -5.19 7.32
N GLY A 27 -9.71 -5.08 8.66
CA GLY A 27 -10.66 -4.13 9.27
C GLY A 27 -10.24 -2.66 9.14
N LEU A 28 -8.97 -2.40 8.83
CA LEU A 28 -8.42 -1.06 8.60
C LEU A 28 -7.15 -1.15 7.75
N VAL A 29 -7.05 -0.31 6.72
CA VAL A 29 -5.87 -0.22 5.86
C VAL A 29 -5.10 1.06 6.15
N VAL A 30 -3.89 0.93 6.70
CA VAL A 30 -3.01 2.06 7.03
C VAL A 30 -1.79 2.07 6.11
N CYS A 31 -1.70 3.08 5.27
CA CYS A 31 -0.57 3.36 4.39
C CYS A 31 0.55 4.03 5.18
N ALA A 32 1.79 3.55 5.03
CA ALA A 32 2.92 4.00 5.84
C ALA A 32 4.30 3.78 5.18
N TRP A 33 4.40 3.97 3.86
CA TRP A 33 5.60 3.61 3.08
C TRP A 33 6.73 4.65 3.08
N GLY A 34 6.48 5.88 3.53
CA GLY A 34 7.50 6.92 3.64
C GLY A 34 7.80 7.68 2.35
N ASN A 35 8.82 8.54 2.38
CA ASN A 35 9.05 9.58 1.36
C ASN A 35 9.35 9.05 -0.05
N HIS A 36 9.77 7.79 -0.20
CA HIS A 36 10.11 7.20 -1.49
C HIS A 36 8.98 6.37 -2.11
N GLY A 37 7.76 6.43 -1.57
CA GLY A 37 6.60 5.70 -2.11
C GLY A 37 6.27 6.02 -3.56
N ALA A 38 6.48 7.28 -3.97
CA ALA A 38 6.22 7.75 -5.33
C ALA A 38 7.25 7.28 -6.36
N PHE A 39 8.33 6.59 -5.95
CA PHE A 39 9.35 6.12 -6.87
C PHE A 39 8.72 5.25 -7.98
N MET A 40 8.96 5.65 -9.23
CA MET A 40 8.37 5.03 -10.43
C MET A 40 6.83 4.97 -10.43
N GLY A 41 6.14 5.88 -9.71
CA GLY A 41 4.68 5.93 -9.66
C GLY A 41 4.03 4.83 -8.82
N ARG A 42 4.79 4.14 -7.96
CA ARG A 42 4.30 2.98 -7.22
C ARG A 42 3.17 3.31 -6.24
N SER A 43 3.31 4.37 -5.44
CA SER A 43 2.28 4.79 -4.47
C SER A 43 0.95 5.06 -5.16
N GLY A 44 0.97 5.82 -6.26
CA GLY A 44 -0.22 6.13 -7.07
C GLY A 44 -0.92 4.87 -7.55
N HIS A 45 -0.19 3.92 -8.13
CA HIS A 45 -0.77 2.65 -8.58
C HIS A 45 -1.40 1.85 -7.43
N VAL A 46 -0.73 1.77 -6.28
CA VAL A 46 -1.29 1.05 -5.12
C VAL A 46 -2.55 1.72 -4.60
N VAL A 47 -2.56 3.05 -4.52
CA VAL A 47 -3.74 3.84 -4.10
C VAL A 47 -4.90 3.63 -5.07
N GLU A 48 -4.64 3.71 -6.38
CA GLU A 48 -5.67 3.51 -7.41
C GLU A 48 -6.26 2.10 -7.33
N MET A 49 -5.41 1.07 -7.26
CA MET A 49 -5.84 -0.32 -7.15
C MET A 49 -6.68 -0.60 -5.90
N LEU A 50 -6.30 -0.06 -4.73
CA LEU A 50 -7.07 -0.29 -3.51
C LEU A 50 -8.39 0.51 -3.52
N ARG A 51 -8.38 1.74 -4.06
CA ARG A 51 -9.59 2.56 -4.17
C ARG A 51 -10.57 2.05 -5.23
N SER A 52 -10.09 1.41 -6.30
CA SER A 52 -10.98 0.74 -7.28
C SER A 52 -11.78 -0.41 -6.67
N GLU A 53 -11.32 -0.91 -5.51
CA GLU A 53 -11.97 -1.96 -4.72
C GLU A 53 -12.75 -1.39 -3.53
N HIS A 54 -12.98 -0.07 -3.54
CA HIS A 54 -13.72 0.68 -2.52
C HIS A 54 -13.15 0.58 -1.10
N LEU A 55 -11.84 0.33 -0.97
CA LEU A 55 -11.17 0.28 0.31
C LEU A 55 -10.83 1.71 0.80
N GLU A 56 -11.23 2.02 2.03
CA GLU A 56 -10.86 3.27 2.69
C GLU A 56 -9.41 3.21 3.15
N LEU A 57 -8.60 4.14 2.64
CA LEU A 57 -7.19 4.23 2.97
C LEU A 57 -6.98 5.24 4.08
N HIS A 58 -6.11 4.88 5.02
CA HIS A 58 -5.74 5.75 6.12
C HIS A 58 -4.23 5.95 6.15
N ALA A 59 -3.75 6.99 6.82
CA ALA A 59 -2.36 7.20 7.16
C ALA A 59 -2.24 7.79 8.57
N LEU A 60 -1.14 7.52 9.26
CA LEU A 60 -0.86 8.17 10.55
C LEU A 60 -0.35 9.61 10.37
N ILE A 61 0.28 9.85 9.22
CA ILE A 61 0.76 11.14 8.76
C ILE A 61 0.83 11.14 7.24
N VAL A 62 0.55 12.28 6.64
CA VAL A 62 0.83 12.56 5.23
C VAL A 62 1.93 13.63 5.21
N ASN A 63 3.01 13.38 4.46
CA ASN A 63 4.12 14.32 4.35
C ASN A 63 3.78 15.50 3.43
N GLY A 64 4.69 16.46 3.30
CA GLY A 64 4.47 17.64 2.45
C GLY A 64 4.33 17.34 0.96
N SER A 65 4.71 16.14 0.51
CA SER A 65 4.54 15.67 -0.87
C SER A 65 3.19 14.97 -1.11
N GLY A 66 2.33 14.86 -0.09
CA GLY A 66 1.07 14.14 -0.18
C GLY A 66 1.20 12.63 0.00
N GLU A 67 2.35 12.12 0.45
CA GLU A 67 2.61 10.69 0.59
C GLU A 67 2.49 10.24 2.06
N PRO A 68 1.96 9.03 2.33
CA PRO A 68 1.94 8.43 3.66
C PRO A 68 3.35 8.30 4.25
N GLY A 69 3.57 8.97 5.37
CA GLY A 69 4.87 8.96 6.05
C GLY A 69 5.16 7.65 6.77
N HIS A 70 6.45 7.41 7.04
CA HIS A 70 6.90 6.20 7.73
C HIS A 70 6.49 6.24 9.22
N PRO A 71 6.02 5.12 9.82
CA PRO A 71 5.46 5.14 11.16
C PRO A 71 6.53 5.15 12.27
N LEU A 72 7.78 4.79 11.97
CA LEU A 72 8.87 4.60 12.94
C LEU A 72 9.16 5.80 13.85
N TYR A 73 8.89 7.03 13.38
CA TYR A 73 9.21 8.26 14.12
C TYR A 73 7.96 9.01 14.63
N LEU A 74 6.79 8.35 14.63
CA LEU A 74 5.55 8.98 15.09
C LEU A 74 5.29 8.70 16.57
N ALA A 75 4.65 9.67 17.23
CA ALA A 75 4.17 9.48 18.59
C ALA A 75 3.15 8.34 18.64
N LYS A 76 3.23 7.49 19.67
CA LYS A 76 2.32 6.34 19.85
C LYS A 76 0.84 6.71 19.99
N SER A 77 0.55 7.97 20.31
CA SER A 77 -0.82 8.50 20.44
C SER A 77 -1.47 8.85 19.11
N ARG A 78 -0.74 8.78 17.98
CA ARG A 78 -1.31 9.05 16.67
C ARG A 78 -2.33 7.97 16.29
N THR A 79 -3.48 8.43 15.83
CA THR A 79 -4.54 7.59 15.27
C THR A 79 -4.56 7.73 13.75
N PRO A 80 -4.91 6.66 13.01
CA PRO A 80 -5.08 6.72 11.56
C PRO A 80 -6.10 7.79 11.15
N GLN A 81 -5.82 8.50 10.08
CA GLN A 81 -6.67 9.52 9.46
C GLN A 81 -6.91 9.15 8.00
N ASN A 82 -8.04 9.56 7.42
CA ASN A 82 -8.33 9.30 6.01
C ASN A 82 -7.23 9.89 5.10
N PHE A 83 -6.85 9.11 4.10
CA PHE A 83 -5.79 9.39 3.14
C PHE A 83 -6.30 9.25 1.71
#